data_AF-A0A533UQD3-F1
#
_entry.id   AF-A0A533UQD3-F1
#
_cell.length_a   1.000
_cell.length_b   1.000
_cell.length_c   1.000
_cell.angle_alpha   90.00
_cell.angle_beta   90.00
_cell.angle_gamma   90.00
#
_symmetry.space_group_name_H-M   'P 1'
#
loop_
_entity.id
_entity.type
_entity.pdbx_description
1 polymer ?
#
loop_
_entity_poly.entity_id
_entity_poly.type
_entity_poly.pdbx_seq_one_letter_code
_entity_poly.pdbx_strand_id
1 'polypeptide(L)' 'MQCGCHCIKCGSTKLKSEQVGEIESDGYFDIHHTCEKCNTHFDHLEGDVFDSCKVCGYESS' A
#
# COMPACT_ATOMS: atom_id res chain seq x y z
N MET A 1 -8.54 13.77 3.60
CA MET A 1 -8.48 12.93 4.81
C MET A 1 -7.07 12.38 4.90
N GLN A 2 -6.32 12.64 5.97
CA GLN A 2 -5.02 11.98 6.17
C GLN A 2 -5.32 10.57 6.67
N CYS A 3 -5.01 9.54 5.87
CA CYS A 3 -5.02 8.20 6.43
C CYS A 3 -3.95 8.16 7.53
N GLY A 4 -4.35 7.91 8.78
CA GLY A 4 -3.43 7.57 9.88
C GLY A 4 -2.87 6.15 9.72
N CYS A 5 -2.50 5.79 8.50
CA CYS A 5 -1.99 4.49 8.13
C CYS A 5 -0.56 4.36 8.68
N HIS A 6 -0.29 3.26 9.40
CA HIS A 6 1.03 2.95 9.93
C HIS A 6 1.52 1.65 9.32
N CYS A 7 2.83 1.50 9.11
CA CYS A 7 3.39 0.25 8.64
C CYS A 7 3.12 -0.86 9.65
N ILE A 8 2.49 -1.94 9.20
CA ILE A 8 2.16 -3.11 10.03
C ILE A 8 3.42 -3.80 10.60
N LYS A 9 4.57 -3.68 9.92
CA LYS A 9 5.83 -4.32 10.32
C LYS A 9 6.66 -3.48 11.29
N CYS A 10 6.80 -2.17 11.05
CA CYS A 10 7.70 -1.30 11.82
C CYS A 10 7.03 -0.12 12.54
N GLY A 11 5.72 0.07 12.36
CA GLY A 11 4.95 1.17 12.94
C GLY A 11 5.26 2.55 12.35
N SER A 12 6.05 2.64 11.28
CA SER A 12 6.35 3.94 10.66
C SER A 12 5.16 4.51 9.92
N THR A 13 4.96 5.82 10.03
CA THR A 13 3.98 6.60 9.25
C THR A 13 4.52 7.05 7.89
N LYS A 14 5.81 6.77 7.59
CA LYS A 14 6.39 7.02 6.27
C LYS A 14 5.96 5.94 5.30
N LEU A 15 4.78 6.14 4.73
CA LEU A 15 4.16 5.26 3.75
C LEU A 15 3.99 6.01 2.43
N LYS A 16 4.43 5.40 1.34
CA LYS A 16 4.12 5.81 -0.02
C LYS A 16 2.84 5.10 -0.45
N SER A 17 1.77 5.85 -0.63
CA SER A 17 0.50 5.33 -1.17
C SER A 17 0.54 5.36 -2.70
N GLU A 18 0.35 4.22 -3.35
CA GLU A 18 0.19 4.15 -4.80
C GLU A 18 -1.18 3.60 -5.12
N GLN A 19 -1.88 4.30 -6.00
CA GLN A 19 -3.15 3.82 -6.56
C GLN A 19 -2.84 2.65 -7.50
N VAL A 20 -3.47 1.52 -7.23
CA VAL A 20 -3.22 0.24 -7.91
C VAL A 20 -4.50 -0.29 -8.52
N GLY A 21 -4.98 0.39 -9.55
CA GLY A 21 -6.20 -0.02 -10.22
C GLY A 21 -6.87 1.14 -10.92
N GLU A 22 -7.81 0.79 -11.78
CA GLU A 22 -8.75 1.76 -12.31
C GLU A 22 -9.73 2.18 -11.20
N ILE A 23 -10.28 3.39 -11.30
CA ILE A 23 -11.35 3.81 -10.40
C ILE A 23 -12.57 2.98 -10.79
N GLU A 24 -13.02 2.11 -9.88
CA GLU A 24 -14.18 1.27 -10.09
C GLU A 24 -15.46 2.14 -10.20
N SER A 25 -16.52 1.55 -10.74
CA SER A 25 -17.78 2.29 -11.01
C SER A 25 -18.49 2.78 -9.74
N ASP A 26 -18.08 2.29 -8.57
CA ASP A 26 -18.53 2.71 -7.25
C ASP A 26 -17.69 3.87 -6.67
N GLY A 27 -16.66 4.32 -7.40
CA GLY A 27 -15.75 5.39 -7.00
C GLY A 27 -14.64 4.95 -6.05
N TYR A 28 -14.54 3.66 -5.75
CA TYR A 28 -13.43 3.09 -4.98
C TYR A 28 -12.28 2.73 -5.92
N PHE A 29 -11.06 2.82 -5.37
CA PHE A 29 -9.85 2.44 -6.06
C PHE A 29 -8.94 1.77 -5.04
N ASP A 30 -8.26 0.71 -5.48
CA ASP A 30 -7.30 0.04 -4.64
C ASP A 30 -6.08 0.94 -4.43
N ILE A 31 -5.62 0.97 -3.18
CA ILE A 31 -4.43 1.73 -2.77
C ILE A 31 -3.54 0.75 -2.03
N HIS A 32 -2.31 0.64 -2.49
CA HIS A 32 -1.29 -0.06 -1.73
C HIS A 32 -0.37 0.95 -1.05
N HIS A 33 0.05 0.62 0.17
CA HIS A 33 1.01 1.39 0.93
C HIS A 33 2.35 0.69 0.95
N THR A 34 3.40 1.41 0.57
CA THR A 34 4.78 0.94 0.67
C THR A 34 5.49 1.71 1.78
N CYS A 35 5.96 1.00 2.81
CA CYS A 35 6.73 1.64 3.86
C CYS A 35 8.14 1.97 3.40
N GLU A 36 8.48 3.26 3.31
CA GLU A 36 9.80 3.73 2.89
C GLU A 36 10.91 3.39 3.92
N LYS A 37 10.53 2.99 5.13
CA LYS A 37 11.48 2.69 6.20
C LYS A 37 11.97 1.25 6.19
N CYS A 38 11.10 0.31 5.83
CA CYS A 38 11.39 -1.12 5.87
C CYS A 38 11.02 -1.87 4.59
N ASN A 39 10.63 -1.15 3.53
CA ASN A 39 10.17 -1.71 2.25
C ASN A 39 9.11 -2.80 2.46
N THR A 40 8.16 -2.53 3.35
CA THR A 40 6.99 -3.41 3.50
C THR A 40 5.88 -2.84 2.67
N HIS A 41 5.43 -3.60 1.68
CA HIS A 41 4.31 -3.24 0.83
C HIS A 41 3.06 -3.98 1.28
N PHE A 42 1.96 -3.26 1.46
CA PHE A 42 0.73 -3.81 2.01
C PHE A 42 -0.53 -3.11 1.48
N ASP A 43 -1.64 -3.85 1.45
CA ASP A 43 -2.93 -3.35 1.01
C ASP A 43 -3.55 -2.40 2.05
N HIS A 44 -4.17 -1.31 1.59
CA HIS A 44 -4.85 -0.37 2.49
C HIS A 44 -6.15 -0.93 3.10
N LEU A 45 -6.92 -1.69 2.33
CA LEU A 45 -8.23 -2.24 2.69
C LEU A 45 -8.09 -3.57 3.44
N GLU A 46 -7.27 -4.48 2.93
CA GLU A 46 -7.11 -5.82 3.51
C GLU A 46 -5.99 -5.87 4.56
N GLY A 47 -5.00 -4.98 4.48
CA GLY A 47 -3.83 -5.00 5.37
C GLY A 47 -2.87 -6.15 5.09
N ASP A 48 -3.08 -6.89 3.99
CA ASP A 48 -2.20 -7.97 3.55
C ASP A 48 -0.86 -7.43 3.10
N VAL A 49 0.21 -8.12 3.48
CA VAL A 49 1.59 -7.75 3.14
C VAL A 49 2.05 -8.59 1.97
N PHE A 50 2.61 -7.93 0.95
CA PHE A 50 3.08 -8.58 -0.26
C PHE A 50 4.56 -8.28 -0.48
N ASP A 51 5.34 -9.32 -0.79
CA ASP A 51 6.73 -9.17 -1.22
C ASP A 51 6.82 -8.72 -2.69
N SER A 52 5.78 -8.97 -3.49
CA SER A 52 5.67 -8.43 -4.84
C SER A 52 4.22 -8.10 -5.18
N CYS A 53 4.01 -7.01 -5.91
CA CYS A 53 2.71 -6.58 -6.39
C CYS A 53 2.82 -6.32 -7.89
N LYS A 54 2.16 -7.17 -8.69
CA LYS A 54 2.14 -7.06 -10.16
C LYS A 54 1.38 -5.85 -10.66
N VAL A 55 0.47 -5.30 -9.85
CA VAL A 55 -0.40 -4.16 -10.22
C VAL A 55 0.38 -2.85 -10.19
N CYS A 56 1.14 -2.62 -9.12
CA CYS A 56 2.03 -1.47 -8.94
C CYS A 56 3.44 -1.69 -9.50
N GLY A 57 3.82 -2.93 -9.81
CA GLY A 57 5.19 -3.30 -10.15
C GLY A 57 6.16 -3.27 -8.96
N TYR A 58 5.65 -3.34 -7.73
CA TYR A 58 6.50 -3.42 -6.54
C TYR A 58 7.12 -4.81 -6.44
N GLU A 59 8.42 -4.88 -6.14
CA GLU A 59 9.14 -6.12 -5.90
C GLU A 59 10.16 -5.87 -4.78
N SER A 60 10.06 -6.61 -3.68
CA SER A 60 11.05 -6.58 -2.62
C SER A 60 12.30 -7.34 -3.10
N SER A 61 13.40 -6.62 -3.29
CA SER A 61 14.70 -7.16 -3.71
C SER A 61 15.41 -7.96 -2.62
#